data_AF-A0A229TBA4-F1
#
_entry.id   AF-A0A229TBA4-F1
#
_cell.length_a   1.000
_cell.length_b   1.000
_cell.length_c   1.000
_cell.angle_alpha   90.00
_cell.angle_beta   90.00
_cell.angle_gamma   90.00
#
_symmetry.space_group_name_H-M   'P 1'
#
loop_
_entity.id
_entity.type
_entity.pdbx_description
1 polymer ?
#
loop_
_entity_poly.entity_id
_entity_poly.type
_entity_poly.pdbx_seq_one_letter_code
_entity_poly.pdbx_strand_id
1 'polypeptide(L)'
;MRGAYVVFWASTIYPADDPGHTTTSYNRIMSATTRDFRTFSEPKPWFDPGHSVIDSTVIRHDGEYYRFSQDDRGPGGGGSTPCGRYITEEKSKVLTSRSYDLVKECVGQGAIVGGEGPLVFRSNTGKRWYLFIDEYGGKGYKPFETTDLASGDWQPVADAQLPGKPRHGTVLPVTRAEYQRLAAASRP
;
A
#
# COMPACT_ATOMS: atom_id res chain seq x y z
N MET A 1 -3.92 -4.24 21.45
CA MET A 1 -4.57 -5.42 20.85
C MET A 1 -3.54 -6.54 20.72
N ARG A 2 -3.52 -7.52 21.64
CA ARG A 2 -2.68 -8.72 21.48
C ARG A 2 -3.53 -9.83 20.85
N GLY A 3 -2.98 -10.53 19.85
CA GLY A 3 -3.60 -11.71 19.23
C GLY A 3 -4.79 -11.42 18.30
N ALA A 4 -4.78 -10.30 17.58
CA ALA A 4 -5.76 -9.99 16.54
C ALA A 4 -5.05 -9.45 15.30
N TYR A 5 -5.65 -9.68 14.14
CA TYR A 5 -5.22 -9.20 12.83
C TYR A 5 -6.07 -8.00 12.42
N VAL A 6 -5.48 -7.07 11.67
CA VAL A 6 -6.18 -6.00 10.97
C VAL A 6 -6.29 -6.41 9.51
N VAL A 7 -7.51 -6.44 8.99
CA VAL A 7 -7.80 -6.61 7.55
C VAL A 7 -8.29 -5.27 7.04
N PHE A 8 -7.74 -4.78 5.94
CA PHE A 8 -8.07 -3.48 5.36
C PHE A 8 -8.30 -3.60 3.85
N TRP A 9 -9.10 -2.69 3.30
CA TRP A 9 -9.48 -2.66 1.88
C TRP A 9 -9.97 -1.27 1.47
N ALA A 10 -9.96 -0.94 0.19
CA ALA A 10 -10.58 0.27 -0.34
C ALA A 10 -12.07 0.03 -0.65
N SER A 11 -12.94 1.00 -0.34
CA SER A 11 -14.37 0.91 -0.66
C SER A 11 -15.02 2.29 -0.72
N THR A 12 -15.91 2.49 -1.70
CA THR A 12 -16.86 3.60 -1.70
C THR A 12 -18.02 3.30 -0.76
N ILE A 13 -18.23 4.15 0.24
CA ILE A 13 -19.27 3.99 1.25
C ILE A 13 -20.44 4.93 0.95
N TYR A 14 -21.66 4.39 0.95
CA TYR A 14 -22.90 5.12 0.69
C TYR A 14 -23.78 5.16 1.96
N PRO A 15 -24.64 6.18 2.11
CA PRO A 15 -25.67 6.20 3.14
C PRO A 15 -26.58 4.96 3.09
N ALA A 16 -27.08 4.51 4.25
CA ALA A 16 -27.94 3.33 4.33
C ALA A 16 -29.29 3.51 3.61
N ASP A 17 -29.74 4.75 3.45
CA ASP A 17 -30.94 5.15 2.71
C ASP A 17 -30.68 5.41 1.22
N ASP A 18 -29.45 5.18 0.73
CA ASP A 18 -29.08 5.23 -0.70
C ASP A 18 -28.65 3.85 -1.22
N PRO A 19 -29.55 2.85 -1.25
CA PRO A 19 -29.22 1.51 -1.77
C PRO A 19 -28.93 1.50 -3.27
N GLY A 20 -29.28 2.59 -3.98
CA GLY A 20 -28.98 2.78 -5.40
C GLY A 20 -27.59 3.36 -5.66
N HIS A 21 -26.83 3.73 -4.61
CA HIS A 21 -25.50 4.32 -4.72
C HIS A 21 -25.47 5.57 -5.63
N THR A 22 -26.51 6.39 -5.51
CA THR A 22 -26.75 7.55 -6.39
C THR A 22 -26.06 8.82 -5.91
N THR A 23 -25.79 8.92 -4.61
CA THR A 23 -25.07 10.04 -4.00
C THR A 23 -23.60 9.95 -4.36
N THR A 24 -22.99 11.09 -4.71
CA THR A 24 -21.55 11.15 -4.93
C THR A 24 -20.80 10.75 -3.66
N SER A 25 -19.88 9.80 -3.80
CA SER A 25 -18.98 9.35 -2.74
C SER A 25 -17.63 8.95 -3.36
N TYR A 26 -16.68 8.52 -2.53
CA TYR A 26 -15.33 8.17 -2.94
C TYR A 26 -14.77 7.00 -2.11
N ASN A 27 -13.68 6.41 -2.60
CA ASN A 27 -13.01 5.32 -1.91
C ASN A 27 -12.34 5.79 -0.62
N ARG A 28 -12.54 5.02 0.44
CA ARG A 28 -11.84 5.14 1.73
C ARG A 28 -11.14 3.82 2.00
N ILE A 29 -10.06 3.86 2.78
CA ILE A 29 -9.48 2.62 3.29
C ILE A 29 -10.25 2.23 4.55
N MET A 30 -10.97 1.13 4.48
CA MET A 30 -11.72 0.52 5.56
C MET A 30 -10.85 -0.50 6.28
N SER A 31 -11.19 -0.81 7.53
CA SER A 31 -10.58 -1.93 8.26
C SER A 31 -11.58 -2.64 9.16
N ALA A 32 -11.30 -3.92 9.41
CA ALA A 32 -11.92 -4.73 10.45
C ALA A 32 -10.84 -5.53 11.17
N THR A 33 -11.13 -5.97 12.39
CA THR A 33 -10.25 -6.85 13.16
C THR A 33 -10.82 -8.24 13.23
N THR A 34 -9.94 -9.24 13.21
CA THR A 34 -10.30 -10.65 13.38
C THR A 34 -9.25 -11.37 14.22
N ARG A 35 -9.63 -12.47 14.88
CA ARG A 35 -8.68 -13.36 15.56
C ARG A 35 -8.49 -14.68 14.85
N ASP A 36 -9.38 -15.02 13.92
CA ASP A 36 -9.50 -16.36 13.34
C ASP A 36 -9.79 -16.36 11.83
N PHE A 37 -9.86 -15.17 11.20
CA PHE A 37 -10.25 -14.98 9.80
C PHE A 37 -11.64 -15.53 9.44
N ARG A 38 -12.52 -15.72 10.43
CA ARG A 38 -13.91 -16.13 10.24
C ARG A 38 -14.88 -15.10 10.81
N THR A 39 -14.63 -14.64 12.03
CA THR A 39 -15.42 -13.59 12.66
C THR A 39 -14.67 -12.28 12.59
N PHE A 40 -15.35 -11.25 12.09
CA PHE A 40 -14.81 -9.90 11.91
C PHE A 40 -15.57 -8.92 12.79
N SER A 41 -14.86 -7.92 13.32
CA SER A 41 -15.51 -6.75 13.91
C SER A 41 -16.27 -5.96 12.83
N GLU A 42 -17.18 -5.10 13.27
CA GLU A 42 -17.79 -4.10 12.41
C GLU A 42 -16.71 -3.28 11.65
N PRO A 43 -16.79 -3.17 10.31
CA PRO A 43 -15.89 -2.36 9.52
C PRO A 43 -15.92 -0.88 9.90
N LYS A 44 -14.75 -0.25 9.95
CA LYS A 44 -14.60 1.19 10.24
C LYS A 44 -13.59 1.83 9.29
N PRO A 45 -13.73 3.12 8.95
CA PRO A 45 -12.71 3.80 8.15
C PRO A 45 -11.38 3.81 8.90
N TRP A 46 -10.34 3.31 8.26
CA TRP A 46 -8.94 3.34 8.73
C TRP A 46 -8.18 4.56 8.17
N PHE A 47 -8.47 4.93 6.92
CA PHE A 47 -7.98 6.15 6.30
C PHE A 47 -9.08 6.81 5.48
N ASP A 48 -9.31 8.09 5.75
CA ASP A 48 -10.26 8.93 5.03
C ASP A 48 -9.72 10.38 5.03
N PRO A 49 -8.94 10.77 4.01
CA PRO A 49 -8.39 12.12 3.89
C PRO A 49 -9.40 13.12 3.29
N GLY A 50 -10.67 12.73 3.11
CA GLY A 50 -11.68 13.57 2.46
C GLY A 50 -11.70 13.51 0.93
N HIS A 51 -10.93 12.60 0.32
CA HIS A 51 -10.92 12.32 -1.11
C HIS A 51 -10.67 10.84 -1.39
N SER A 52 -10.84 10.42 -2.66
CA SER A 52 -10.62 9.02 -3.08
C SER A 52 -9.18 8.59 -2.79
N VAL A 53 -9.04 7.47 -2.11
CA VAL A 53 -7.78 6.76 -1.86
C VAL A 53 -7.98 5.27 -2.04
N ILE A 54 -7.01 4.62 -2.65
CA ILE A 54 -7.03 3.16 -2.86
C ILE A 54 -5.68 2.57 -2.46
N ASP A 55 -5.58 1.24 -2.58
CA ASP A 55 -4.35 0.47 -2.55
C ASP A 55 -3.40 0.85 -1.40
N SER A 56 -3.74 0.40 -0.20
CA SER A 56 -2.88 0.60 0.96
C SER A 56 -1.98 -0.59 1.23
N THR A 57 -0.77 -0.30 1.71
CA THR A 57 0.13 -1.28 2.32
C THR A 57 0.74 -0.71 3.59
N VAL A 58 1.22 -1.57 4.48
CA VAL A 58 1.76 -1.14 5.77
C VAL A 58 2.95 -2.00 6.20
N ILE A 59 3.99 -1.36 6.71
CA ILE A 59 5.15 -2.04 7.33
C ILE A 59 5.43 -1.47 8.71
N ARG A 60 5.88 -2.32 9.63
CA ARG A 60 6.30 -1.91 10.97
C ARG A 60 7.82 -1.82 11.03
N HIS A 61 8.33 -0.71 11.57
CA HIS A 61 9.76 -0.52 11.84
C HIS A 61 9.92 0.36 13.09
N ASP A 62 10.82 -0.03 13.99
CA ASP A 62 11.22 0.72 15.20
C ASP A 62 10.05 1.26 16.04
N GLY A 63 9.00 0.44 16.17
CA GLY A 63 7.82 0.75 16.98
C GLY A 63 6.76 1.58 16.27
N GLU A 64 7.01 2.03 15.05
CA GLU A 64 6.07 2.77 14.20
C GLU A 64 5.55 1.88 13.05
N TYR A 65 4.39 2.25 12.52
CA TYR A 65 3.77 1.67 11.34
C TYR A 65 3.77 2.73 10.25
N TYR A 66 4.31 2.38 9.09
CA TYR A 66 4.37 3.22 7.89
C TYR A 66 3.31 2.71 6.93
N ARG A 67 2.30 3.54 6.63
CA ARG A 67 1.25 3.26 5.66
C ARG A 67 1.59 3.98 4.35
N PHE A 68 1.42 3.27 3.24
CA PHE A 68 1.54 3.80 1.89
C PHE A 68 0.20 3.62 1.21
N SER A 69 -0.37 4.68 0.67
CA SER A 69 -1.68 4.66 0.01
C SER A 69 -1.61 5.40 -1.32
N GLN A 70 -2.31 4.90 -2.33
CA GLN A 70 -2.44 5.62 -3.59
C GLN A 70 -3.47 6.74 -3.43
N ASP A 71 -3.08 7.93 -3.88
CA ASP A 71 -3.96 9.08 -4.00
C ASP A 71 -4.70 9.05 -5.35
N ASP A 72 -6.00 8.75 -5.32
CA ASP A 72 -6.81 8.48 -6.51
C ASP A 72 -7.40 9.76 -7.13
N ARG A 73 -6.83 10.92 -6.82
CA ARG A 73 -7.15 12.18 -7.50
C ARG A 73 -6.39 12.27 -8.84
N GLY A 74 -6.91 12.99 -9.84
CA GLY A 74 -6.32 13.06 -11.19
C GLY A 74 -7.15 12.31 -12.25
N PRO A 75 -6.68 12.12 -13.51
CA PRO A 75 -7.58 11.67 -14.58
C PRO A 75 -8.18 10.27 -14.32
N GLY A 76 -9.48 10.24 -13.98
CA GLY A 76 -10.23 9.09 -13.44
C GLY A 76 -10.96 9.39 -12.13
N GLY A 77 -10.49 10.34 -11.32
CA GLY A 77 -11.00 10.67 -9.97
C GLY A 77 -11.23 12.16 -9.68
N GLY A 78 -11.24 13.03 -10.69
CA GLY A 78 -11.63 14.44 -10.60
C GLY A 78 -10.54 15.38 -10.08
N GLY A 79 -10.25 16.43 -10.85
CA GLY A 79 -9.33 17.53 -10.48
C GLY A 79 -7.85 17.31 -10.88
N SER A 80 -7.14 18.41 -11.14
CA SER A 80 -5.67 18.42 -11.27
C SER A 80 -5.08 18.66 -9.88
N THR A 81 -4.63 17.59 -9.22
CA THR A 81 -3.90 17.70 -7.95
C THR A 81 -2.44 17.33 -8.17
N PRO A 82 -1.47 18.13 -7.67
CA PRO A 82 -0.05 17.89 -7.96
C PRO A 82 0.46 16.51 -7.55
N CYS A 83 -0.10 15.91 -6.49
CA CYS A 83 0.26 14.57 -6.00
C CYS A 83 -0.76 13.48 -6.34
N GLY A 84 -1.84 13.81 -7.06
CA GLY A 84 -2.79 12.81 -7.52
C GLY A 84 -2.10 11.78 -8.42
N ARG A 85 -2.52 10.51 -8.31
CA ARG A 85 -1.94 9.33 -8.96
C ARG A 85 -0.58 8.90 -8.43
N TYR A 86 -0.15 9.40 -7.29
CA TYR A 86 1.10 9.02 -6.64
C TYR A 86 0.84 8.48 -5.23
N ILE A 87 1.91 8.00 -4.60
CA ILE A 87 1.81 7.37 -3.29
C ILE A 87 2.04 8.41 -2.19
N THR A 88 1.17 8.35 -1.17
CA THR A 88 1.33 9.07 0.09
C THR A 88 1.87 8.11 1.14
N GLU A 89 2.92 8.52 1.84
CA GLU A 89 3.52 7.83 2.98
C GLU A 89 3.18 8.57 4.27
N GLU A 90 2.66 7.84 5.25
CA GLU A 90 2.32 8.35 6.58
C GLU A 90 2.76 7.36 7.65
N LYS A 91 2.91 7.81 8.90
CA LYS A 91 3.31 6.93 10.00
C LYS A 91 2.52 7.13 11.29
N SER A 92 2.45 6.08 12.10
CA SER A 92 1.86 6.14 13.43
C SER A 92 2.46 5.09 14.37
N LYS A 93 2.47 5.37 15.66
CA LYS A 93 2.82 4.37 16.70
C LYS A 93 1.73 3.31 16.90
N VAL A 94 0.52 3.56 16.39
CA VAL A 94 -0.65 2.68 16.58
C VAL A 94 -1.21 2.28 15.22
N LEU A 95 -1.09 1.00 14.86
CA LEU A 95 -1.59 0.46 13.59
C LEU A 95 -3.06 0.80 13.32
N THR A 96 -3.91 0.78 14.35
CA THR A 96 -5.34 1.05 14.21
C THR A 96 -5.70 2.53 14.40
N SER A 97 -4.72 3.43 14.44
CA SER A 97 -5.01 4.87 14.43
C SER A 97 -5.71 5.26 13.14
N ARG A 98 -6.69 6.17 13.22
CA ARG A 98 -7.31 6.80 12.05
C ARG A 98 -6.54 8.04 11.58
N SER A 99 -5.58 8.49 12.37
CA SER A 99 -4.73 9.65 12.11
C SER A 99 -3.28 9.22 12.20
N TYR A 100 -2.61 9.28 11.06
CA TYR A 100 -1.17 9.07 10.92
C TYR A 100 -0.54 10.44 10.65
N ASP A 101 0.72 10.60 11.04
CA ASP A 101 1.52 11.77 10.72
C ASP A 101 2.05 11.63 9.29
N LEU A 102 1.89 12.68 8.47
CA LEU A 102 2.41 12.69 7.10
C LEU A 102 3.94 12.58 7.11
N VAL A 103 4.49 11.69 6.28
CA VAL A 103 5.93 11.59 6.00
C VAL A 103 6.24 12.22 4.66
N LYS A 104 5.53 11.79 3.60
CA LYS A 104 5.79 12.24 2.23
C LYS A 104 4.56 12.10 1.35
N GLU A 105 4.30 13.10 0.51
CA GLU A 105 3.38 13.00 -0.62
C GLU A 105 4.18 12.89 -1.93
N CYS A 106 3.48 12.59 -3.03
CA CYS A 106 4.06 12.56 -4.38
C CYS A 106 5.17 11.49 -4.56
N VAL A 107 5.18 10.40 -3.78
CA VAL A 107 6.20 9.35 -3.95
C VAL A 107 6.04 8.70 -5.33
N GLY A 108 7.13 8.72 -6.11
CA GLY A 108 7.19 8.28 -7.50
C GLY A 108 7.10 9.41 -8.54
N GLN A 109 6.71 10.63 -8.15
CA GLN A 109 6.64 11.76 -9.07
C GLN A 109 8.01 12.07 -9.71
N GLY A 110 8.00 12.33 -11.01
CA GLY A 110 9.21 12.55 -11.82
C GLY A 110 9.94 11.27 -12.24
N ALA A 111 9.66 10.13 -11.61
CA ALA A 111 10.20 8.82 -12.00
C ALA A 111 9.17 7.97 -12.78
N ILE A 112 7.88 8.14 -12.48
CA ILE A 112 6.76 7.47 -13.16
C ILE A 112 5.68 8.47 -13.55
N VAL A 113 4.87 8.11 -14.55
CA VAL A 113 3.72 8.93 -15.02
C VAL A 113 2.55 8.98 -14.02
N GLY A 114 2.57 8.08 -13.04
CA GLY A 114 1.53 7.80 -12.07
C GLY A 114 1.47 6.30 -11.80
N GLY A 115 0.96 5.89 -10.65
CA GLY A 115 0.88 4.47 -10.32
C GLY A 115 0.02 4.17 -9.11
N GLU A 116 -0.19 2.87 -8.91
CA GLU A 116 -1.03 2.30 -7.86
C GLU A 116 -0.39 1.07 -7.23
N GLY A 117 -1.15 0.32 -6.44
CA GLY A 117 -0.72 -0.95 -5.87
C GLY A 117 0.63 -0.89 -5.13
N PRO A 118 0.90 0.12 -4.27
CA PRO A 118 2.16 0.20 -3.56
C PRO A 118 2.40 -1.08 -2.75
N LEU A 119 3.64 -1.56 -2.82
CA LEU A 119 4.10 -2.71 -2.06
C LEU A 119 5.42 -2.38 -1.38
N VAL A 120 5.41 -2.32 -0.06
CA VAL A 120 6.60 -2.05 0.75
C VAL A 120 7.13 -3.32 1.40
N PHE A 121 8.45 -3.53 1.37
CA PHE A 121 9.09 -4.65 2.05
C PHE A 121 10.55 -4.35 2.38
N ARG A 122 11.10 -5.04 3.38
CA ARG A 122 12.51 -4.92 3.75
C ARG A 122 13.36 -5.84 2.88
N SER A 123 14.54 -5.36 2.45
CA SER A 123 15.54 -6.20 1.78
C SER A 123 15.97 -7.37 2.68
N ASN A 124 16.22 -8.54 2.08
CA ASN A 124 16.79 -9.70 2.79
C ASN A 124 18.16 -9.40 3.43
N THR A 125 18.88 -8.38 2.95
CA THR A 125 20.14 -7.93 3.56
C THR A 125 19.93 -7.07 4.82
N GLY A 126 18.69 -6.65 5.09
CA GLY A 126 18.32 -5.79 6.21
C GLY A 126 18.74 -4.31 6.07
N LYS A 127 19.45 -3.95 5.00
CA LYS A 127 20.10 -2.63 4.83
C LYS A 127 19.20 -1.53 4.26
N ARG A 128 18.07 -1.89 3.64
CA ARG A 128 17.17 -0.97 2.94
C ARG A 128 15.76 -1.52 2.85
N TRP A 129 14.84 -0.64 2.48
CA TRP A 129 13.48 -0.97 2.11
C TRP A 129 13.27 -0.74 0.63
N TYR A 130 12.35 -1.52 0.07
CA TYR A 130 11.86 -1.33 -1.28
C TYR A 130 10.39 -0.93 -1.22
N LEU A 131 10.01 0.02 -2.07
CA LEU A 131 8.63 0.37 -2.38
C LEU A 131 8.43 0.13 -3.87
N PHE A 132 7.65 -0.87 -4.22
CA PHE A 132 7.29 -1.13 -5.61
C PHE A 132 5.97 -0.41 -5.90
N ILE A 133 5.92 0.35 -6.99
CA ILE A 133 4.71 1.08 -7.42
C ILE A 133 4.30 0.54 -8.79
N ASP A 134 3.04 0.12 -8.94
CA ASP A 134 2.51 -0.38 -10.20
C ASP A 134 2.26 0.79 -11.16
N GLU A 135 3.09 0.93 -12.18
CA GLU A 135 3.03 2.08 -13.09
C GLU A 135 1.88 1.98 -14.08
N TYR A 136 1.09 3.05 -14.17
CA TYR A 136 -0.01 3.19 -15.13
C TYR A 136 0.49 3.13 -16.58
N GLY A 137 -0.10 2.23 -17.37
CA GLY A 137 0.27 2.03 -18.77
C GLY A 137 1.70 1.48 -19.01
N GLY A 138 2.48 1.30 -17.94
CA GLY A 138 3.88 0.88 -18.00
C GLY A 138 4.09 -0.63 -18.13
N LYS A 139 5.27 -1.11 -17.70
CA LYS A 139 5.63 -2.54 -17.74
C LYS A 139 5.20 -3.33 -16.49
N GLY A 140 4.55 -2.67 -15.52
CA GLY A 140 4.22 -3.23 -14.21
C GLY A 140 4.97 -2.48 -13.12
N TYR A 141 5.39 -3.20 -12.08
CA TYR A 141 6.10 -2.61 -10.95
C TYR A 141 7.36 -1.81 -11.31
N LYS A 142 7.48 -0.63 -10.70
CA LYS A 142 8.66 0.23 -10.65
C LYS A 142 9.21 0.24 -9.22
N PRO A 143 10.38 -0.36 -8.98
CA PRO A 143 11.00 -0.36 -7.66
C PRO A 143 11.62 0.99 -7.30
N PHE A 144 11.41 1.38 -6.06
CA PHE A 144 12.11 2.45 -5.37
C PHE A 144 12.76 1.90 -4.11
N GLU A 145 13.81 2.55 -3.61
CA GLU A 145 14.50 2.15 -2.38
C GLU A 145 14.81 3.34 -1.47
N THR A 146 14.90 3.05 -0.17
CA THR A 146 15.40 3.97 0.86
C THR A 146 16.18 3.20 1.93
N THR A 147 17.13 3.87 2.57
CA THR A 147 17.80 3.39 3.79
C THR A 147 17.24 4.03 5.07
N ASP A 148 16.24 4.89 4.94
CA ASP A 148 15.52 5.53 6.04
C ASP A 148 14.03 5.65 5.67
N LEU A 149 13.18 4.86 6.31
CA LEU A 149 11.73 4.95 6.09
C LEU A 149 11.18 6.30 6.59
N ALA A 150 11.77 6.90 7.63
CA ALA A 150 11.23 8.11 8.21
C ALA A 150 11.48 9.38 7.37
N SER A 151 12.42 9.32 6.42
CA SER A 151 12.72 10.46 5.54
C SER A 151 11.71 10.61 4.40
N GLY A 152 11.07 9.52 3.97
CA GLY A 152 10.27 9.49 2.74
C GLY A 152 11.08 9.70 1.46
N ASP A 153 12.42 9.63 1.53
CA ASP A 153 13.31 9.82 0.39
C ASP A 153 13.48 8.52 -0.39
N TRP A 154 12.58 8.30 -1.36
CA TRP A 154 12.56 7.13 -2.20
C TRP A 154 13.30 7.37 -3.53
N GLN A 155 14.32 6.55 -3.81
CA GLN A 155 15.11 6.62 -5.05
C GLN A 155 14.73 5.49 -6.01
N PRO A 156 14.54 5.75 -7.32
CA PRO A 156 14.23 4.70 -8.28
C PRO A 156 15.41 3.72 -8.43
N VAL A 157 15.10 2.43 -8.53
CA VAL A 157 16.12 1.39 -8.81
C VAL A 157 16.22 1.23 -10.34
N ALA A 158 17.22 1.87 -10.94
CA ALA A 158 17.36 1.97 -12.40
C ALA A 158 17.46 0.59 -13.11
N ASP A 159 18.22 -0.35 -12.54
CA ASP A 159 18.56 -1.63 -13.17
C ASP A 159 17.75 -2.81 -12.63
N ALA A 160 16.54 -2.55 -12.13
CA ALA A 160 15.68 -3.59 -11.57
C ALA A 160 15.26 -4.60 -12.65
N GLN A 161 15.53 -5.90 -12.39
CA GLN A 161 15.07 -7.00 -13.23
C GLN A 161 13.91 -7.71 -12.54
N LEU A 162 12.73 -7.57 -13.14
CA LEU A 162 11.51 -8.23 -12.69
C LEU A 162 11.07 -9.27 -13.73
N PRO A 163 10.28 -10.29 -13.33
CA PRO A 163 9.59 -11.15 -14.29
C PRO A 163 8.69 -10.31 -15.21
N GLY A 164 8.11 -10.91 -16.26
CA GLY A 164 7.54 -10.20 -17.41
C GLY A 164 6.77 -8.89 -17.11
N LYS A 165 5.64 -8.96 -16.39
CA LYS A 165 4.80 -7.80 -16.02
C LYS A 165 4.11 -7.98 -14.66
N PRO A 166 4.84 -8.11 -13.54
CA PRO A 166 4.22 -8.24 -12.23
C PRO A 166 3.51 -6.94 -11.87
N ARG A 167 2.30 -7.08 -11.33
CA ARG A 167 1.37 -6.01 -10.97
C ARG A 167 0.65 -6.38 -9.69
N HIS A 168 0.24 -5.36 -8.93
CA HIS A 168 -0.63 -5.43 -7.76
C HIS A 168 -0.58 -6.78 -6.97
N GLY A 169 0.52 -7.03 -6.27
CA GLY A 169 0.79 -8.24 -5.52
C GLY A 169 1.48 -8.00 -4.18
N THR A 170 2.11 -9.04 -3.65
CA THR A 170 2.84 -8.99 -2.38
C THR A 170 4.18 -9.72 -2.46
N VAL A 171 5.15 -9.28 -1.65
CA VAL A 171 6.42 -9.99 -1.46
C VAL A 171 6.36 -10.69 -0.12
N LEU A 172 6.32 -12.02 -0.18
CA LEU A 172 6.39 -12.86 1.01
C LEU A 172 7.86 -13.23 1.27
N PRO A 173 8.49 -12.76 2.35
CA PRO A 173 9.80 -13.25 2.73
C PRO A 173 9.70 -14.73 3.10
N VAL A 174 10.58 -15.53 2.52
CA VAL A 174 10.70 -16.96 2.83
C VAL A 174 12.06 -17.23 3.47
N THR A 175 12.09 -18.12 4.45
CA THR A 175 13.33 -18.65 5.01
C THR A 175 14.08 -19.45 3.95
N ARG A 176 15.39 -19.63 4.17
CA ARG A 176 16.21 -20.50 3.31
C ARG A 176 15.63 -21.92 3.21
N ALA A 177 15.11 -22.45 4.31
CA ALA A 177 14.50 -23.77 4.36
C ALA A 177 13.20 -23.83 3.55
N GLU A 178 12.33 -22.82 3.65
CA GLU A 178 11.12 -22.71 2.82
C GLU A 178 11.46 -22.61 1.33
N TYR A 179 12.42 -21.76 0.99
CA TYR A 179 12.91 -21.64 -0.39
C TYR A 179 13.41 -22.98 -0.93
N GLN A 180 14.21 -23.72 -0.16
CA GLN A 180 14.71 -25.03 -0.57
C GLN A 180 13.59 -26.05 -0.78
N ARG A 181 12.56 -26.05 0.08
CA ARG A 181 11.38 -26.92 -0.10
C ARG A 181 10.61 -26.57 -1.38
N LEU A 182 10.37 -25.28 -1.62
CA LEU A 182 9.71 -24.82 -2.85
C LEU A 182 10.52 -25.19 -4.09
N ALA A 183 11.83 -24.91 -4.09
CA ALA A 183 12.71 -25.21 -5.20
C ALA A 183 12.84 -26.71 -5.50
N ALA A 184 12.80 -27.57 -4.47
CA ALA A 184 12.80 -29.02 -4.66
C ALA A 184 11.49 -29.51 -5.28
N ALA A 185 10.34 -28.93 -4.88
CA ALA A 185 9.03 -29.27 -5.43
C ALA A 185 8.79 -28.72 -6.84
N SER A 186 9.47 -27.65 -7.24
CA SER A 186 9.36 -27.04 -8.57
C SER A 186 10.33 -27.62 -9.61
N ARG A 187 11.18 -28.58 -9.24
CA ARG A 187 12.00 -29.34 -10.19
C ARG A 187 11.13 -30.46 -10.79
N PRO A 188 11.01 -30.55 -12.13
CA PRO A 188 10.33 -31.67 -12.77
C PRO A 188 11.00 -33.01 -12.46
#